data_AF-A0A2E9PT36-F1
#
_entry.id   AF-A0A2E9PT36-F1
#
_cell.length_a   1.000
_cell.length_b   1.000
_cell.length_c   1.000
_cell.angle_alpha   90.00
_cell.angle_beta   90.00
_cell.angle_gamma   90.00
#
_symmetry.space_group_name_H-M   'P 1'
#
loop_
_entity.id
_entity.type
_entity.pdbx_description
1 polymer ?
#
loop_
_entity_poly.entity_id
_entity_poly.type
_entity_poly.pdbx_seq_one_letter_code
_entity_poly.pdbx_strand_id
1 'polypeptide(L)'
;MGFVPADIRITANKEFVAYNPVVAAVMENFTVSLADMGAQNMKMFDGEDSQEDIERHALEWIAENRELVDRWLVRARIAGS
;
A
#
# COMPACT_ATOMS: atom_id res chain seq x y z
N MET A 1 -30.36 -0.51 -2.51
CA MET A 1 -29.71 -1.14 -1.33
C MET A 1 -28.27 -1.41 -1.71
N GLY A 2 -27.36 -0.51 -1.37
CA GLY A 2 -25.94 -0.62 -1.73
C GLY A 2 -25.12 -0.87 -0.47
N PHE A 3 -24.14 -1.74 -0.54
CA PHE A 3 -23.17 -1.94 0.52
C PHE A 3 -22.37 -0.64 0.74
N VAL A 4 -22.02 -0.34 2.00
CA VAL A 4 -21.07 0.74 2.30
C VAL A 4 -19.74 0.37 1.61
N PRO A 5 -19.04 1.31 0.94
CA PRO A 5 -17.72 1.04 0.38
C PRO A 5 -16.82 0.41 1.45
N ALA A 6 -16.17 -0.71 1.12
CA ALA A 6 -15.23 -1.33 2.04
C ALA A 6 -14.06 -0.36 2.27
N ASP A 7 -13.79 -0.05 3.54
CA ASP A 7 -12.65 0.77 3.97
C ASP A 7 -11.58 -0.15 4.53
N ILE A 8 -10.49 -0.34 3.78
CA ILE A 8 -9.35 -1.17 4.18
C ILE A 8 -8.33 -0.27 4.86
N ARG A 9 -7.98 -0.59 6.11
CA ARG A 9 -7.07 0.21 6.94
C ARG A 9 -5.85 -0.60 7.35
N ILE A 10 -4.69 0.04 7.34
CA ILE A 10 -3.48 -0.50 7.96
C ILE A 10 -3.64 -0.46 9.48
N THR A 11 -3.26 -1.55 10.15
CA THR A 11 -3.14 -1.60 11.61
C THR A 11 -1.74 -2.08 11.98
N ALA A 12 -1.22 -1.57 13.09
CA ALA A 12 0.12 -1.91 13.56
C ALA A 12 0.19 -1.92 15.09
N ASN A 13 1.19 -2.62 15.62
CA ASN A 13 1.45 -2.63 17.06
C ASN A 13 1.83 -1.22 17.56
N LYS A 14 1.16 -0.75 18.62
CA LYS A 14 1.33 0.61 19.13
C LYS A 14 2.74 0.91 19.62
N GLU A 15 3.38 -0.03 20.30
CA GLU A 15 4.75 0.15 20.80
C GLU A 15 5.73 0.23 19.62
N PHE A 16 5.59 -0.66 18.64
CA PHE A 16 6.42 -0.64 17.44
C PHE A 16 6.34 0.70 16.71
N VAL A 17 5.14 1.22 16.46
CA VAL A 17 4.97 2.50 15.76
C VAL A 17 5.50 3.68 16.58
N ALA A 18 5.39 3.64 17.91
CA ALA A 18 5.93 4.68 18.78
C ALA A 18 7.46 4.82 18.69
N TYR A 19 8.17 3.71 18.46
CA TYR A 19 9.62 3.72 18.25
C TYR A 19 10.03 3.92 16.78
N ASN A 20 9.08 3.93 15.83
CA ASN A 20 9.35 3.98 14.39
C ASN A 20 8.46 5.03 13.69
N PRO A 21 8.68 6.34 13.94
CA PRO A 21 7.83 7.40 13.38
C PRO A 21 7.82 7.46 11.85
N VAL A 22 8.92 7.04 11.20
CA VAL A 22 8.99 6.90 9.74
C VAL A 22 7.97 5.88 9.25
N VAL A 23 7.84 4.74 9.93
CA VAL A 23 6.88 3.69 9.56
C VAL A 23 5.45 4.17 9.79
N ALA A 24 5.19 4.88 10.89
CA ALA A 24 3.90 5.52 11.14
C ALA A 24 3.47 6.39 9.96
N ALA A 25 4.38 7.27 9.52
CA ALA A 25 4.12 8.20 8.43
C ALA A 25 3.94 7.50 7.08
N VAL A 26 4.66 6.40 6.79
CA VAL A 26 4.37 5.59 5.59
C VAL A 26 2.95 5.03 5.67
N MET A 27 2.57 4.40 6.78
CA MET A 27 1.25 3.78 6.96
C MET A 27 0.10 4.78 6.88
N GLU A 28 0.28 5.99 7.40
CA GLU A 28 -0.72 7.06 7.36
C GLU A 28 -0.93 7.64 5.95
N ASN A 29 0.11 7.62 5.12
CA ASN A 29 0.06 8.21 3.77
C ASN A 29 -0.24 7.18 2.68
N PHE A 30 0.08 5.91 2.91
CA PHE A 30 -0.15 4.82 1.97
C PHE A 30 -1.64 4.65 1.68
N THR A 31 -1.99 4.63 0.40
CA THR A 31 -3.34 4.28 -0.05
C THR A 31 -3.28 3.64 -1.43
N VAL A 32 -4.03 2.56 -1.63
CA VAL A 32 -4.22 1.90 -2.92
C VAL A 32 -5.69 1.96 -3.24
N SER A 33 -6.04 2.26 -4.49
CA SER A 33 -7.44 2.36 -4.88
C SER A 33 -8.11 0.98 -4.90
N LEU A 34 -9.43 0.94 -4.68
CA LEU A 34 -10.21 -0.30 -4.85
C LEU A 34 -10.11 -0.84 -6.29
N ALA A 35 -9.93 0.04 -7.28
CA ALA A 35 -9.75 -0.35 -8.67
C ALA A 35 -8.43 -1.10 -8.88
N ASP A 36 -7.32 -0.60 -8.32
CA ASP A 36 -6.01 -1.24 -8.44
C ASP A 36 -5.97 -2.59 -7.70
N MET A 37 -6.58 -2.67 -6.51
CA MET A 37 -6.75 -3.93 -5.78
C MET A 37 -7.59 -4.93 -6.58
N GLY A 38 -8.67 -4.47 -7.23
CA GLY A 38 -9.48 -5.30 -8.11
C GLY A 38 -8.71 -5.81 -9.32
N ALA A 39 -7.90 -4.96 -9.95
CA ALA A 39 -7.05 -5.33 -11.07
C ALA A 39 -6.01 -6.38 -10.69
N GLN A 40 -5.36 -6.22 -9.53
CA GLN A 40 -4.39 -7.18 -9.01
C GLN A 40 -5.06 -8.52 -8.65
N ASN A 41 -6.22 -8.49 -8.00
CA ASN A 41 -7.00 -9.71 -7.70
C ASN A 41 -7.42 -10.46 -8.97
N MET A 42 -7.75 -9.76 -10.06
CA MET A 42 -8.05 -10.40 -11.35
C MET A 42 -6.82 -11.11 -11.93
N LYS A 43 -5.63 -10.49 -11.89
CA LYS A 43 -4.38 -11.15 -12.32
C LYS A 43 -4.13 -12.45 -11.53
N MET A 44 -4.31 -12.42 -10.21
CA MET A 44 -4.19 -13.62 -9.39
C MET A 44 -5.23 -14.69 -9.76
N PHE A 45 -6.49 -14.27 -9.96
CA PHE A 45 -7.56 -15.19 -10.37
C PHE A 45 -7.27 -15.85 -11.73
N ASP A 46 -6.64 -15.12 -12.65
CA ASP A 46 -6.24 -15.60 -13.98
C ASP A 46 -4.95 -16.47 -13.95
N GLY A 47 -4.36 -16.69 -12.77
CA GLY A 47 -3.27 -17.65 -12.56
C GLY A 47 -1.91 -17.04 -12.21
N GLU A 48 -1.82 -15.72 -12.04
CA GLU A 48 -0.61 -15.04 -11.57
C GLU A 48 -0.62 -14.92 -10.03
N ASP A 49 -0.68 -16.05 -9.31
CA ASP A 49 -0.89 -16.13 -7.85
C ASP A 49 0.35 -16.60 -7.05
N SER A 50 1.49 -16.78 -7.72
CA SER A 50 2.76 -17.09 -7.07
C SER A 50 3.30 -15.89 -6.27
N GLN A 51 4.19 -16.14 -5.31
CA GLN A 51 4.85 -15.07 -4.55
C GLN A 51 5.63 -14.13 -5.50
N GLU A 52 6.32 -14.72 -6.48
CA GLU A 52 7.05 -13.99 -7.51
C GLU A 52 6.15 -13.09 -8.36
N ASP A 53 4.94 -13.55 -8.69
CA ASP A 53 3.96 -12.76 -9.43
C ASP A 53 3.41 -11.61 -8.59
N ILE A 54 3.08 -11.85 -7.33
CA ILE A 54 2.57 -10.82 -6.41
C ILE A 54 3.63 -9.73 -6.19
N GLU A 55 4.89 -10.10 -6.00
CA GLU A 55 6.01 -9.15 -5.90
C GLU A 55 6.18 -8.36 -7.19
N ARG A 56 6.10 -9.02 -8.34
CA ARG A 56 6.15 -8.36 -9.65
C ARG A 56 5.00 -7.37 -9.82
N HIS A 57 3.76 -7.73 -9.49
CA HIS A 57 2.61 -6.82 -9.56
C HIS A 57 2.80 -5.58 -8.66
N ALA A 58 3.31 -5.78 -7.45
CA ALA A 58 3.59 -4.67 -6.53
C ALA A 58 4.67 -3.74 -7.08
N LEU A 59 5.75 -4.30 -7.65
CA LEU A 59 6.83 -3.53 -8.27
C LEU A 59 6.36 -2.77 -9.52
N GLU A 60 5.56 -3.40 -10.39
CA GLU A 60 4.92 -2.76 -11.54
C GLU A 60 4.06 -1.58 -11.08
N TRP A 61 3.19 -1.79 -10.09
CA TRP A 61 2.33 -0.73 -9.56
C TRP A 61 3.13 0.42 -8.94
N ILE A 62 4.21 0.13 -8.19
CA ILE A 62 5.11 1.15 -7.64
C ILE A 62 5.78 1.95 -8.76
N ALA A 63 6.20 1.29 -9.85
CA ALA A 63 6.83 1.96 -10.98
C ALA A 63 5.85 2.89 -11.71
N GLU A 64 4.62 2.42 -11.94
CA GLU A 64 3.55 3.21 -12.57
C GLU A 64 3.09 4.38 -11.69
N ASN A 65 3.18 4.23 -10.37
CA ASN A 65 2.76 5.23 -9.38
C ASN A 65 3.93 5.91 -8.69
N ARG A 66 5.10 5.98 -9.35
CA ARG A 66 6.36 6.35 -8.69
C ARG A 66 6.29 7.70 -7.97
N GLU A 67 5.71 8.71 -8.59
CA GLU A 67 5.56 10.04 -7.97
C GLU A 67 4.70 10.01 -6.71
N LEU A 68 3.65 9.20 -6.69
CA LEU A 68 2.78 9.03 -5.52
C LEU A 68 3.54 8.36 -4.38
N VAL A 69 4.24 7.27 -4.68
CA VAL A 69 5.07 6.55 -3.72
C VAL A 69 6.18 7.45 -3.17
N ASP A 70 6.86 8.21 -4.03
CA ASP A 70 7.92 9.13 -3.62
C ASP A 70 7.39 10.24 -2.70
N ARG A 71 6.18 10.76 -2.93
CA ARG A 71 5.55 11.72 -2.00
C ARG A 71 5.36 11.11 -0.61
N TRP A 72 4.95 9.85 -0.52
CA TRP A 72 4.81 9.16 0.78
C TRP A 72 6.16 8.99 1.47
N LEU A 73 7.19 8.57 0.72
CA LEU A 73 8.54 8.39 1.25
C LEU A 73 9.17 9.71 1.72
N VAL A 74 8.96 10.81 0.99
CA VAL A 74 9.42 12.14 1.40
C VAL A 74 8.75 12.56 2.71
N ARG A 75 7.42 12.41 2.82
CA ARG A 75 6.69 12.72 4.07
C ARG A 75 7.19 11.87 5.24
N ALA A 76 7.42 10.58 5.01
CA ALA A 76 7.94 9.68 6.02
C ALA A 76 9.34 10.06 6.50
N ARG A 77 10.21 10.49 5.58
CA ARG A 77 11.57 10.96 5.92
C ARG A 77 11.54 12.24 6.75
N ILE A 78 10.64 13.17 6.44
CA ILE A 78 10.45 14.40 7.23
C ILE A 78 9.97 14.06 8.64
N ALA A 79 9.06 13.09 8.80
CA ALA A 79 8.56 12.69 10.12
C ALA A 79 9.61 12.02 11.03
N GLY A 80 10.66 11.45 10.44
CA GLY A 80 11.76 10.82 11.18
C GLY A 80 12.99 11.70 11.38
N SER A 81 12.97 12.95 10.89
CA SER A 81 14.06 13.93 11.05
C SER A 81 13.80 14.83 12.25
#